data_AF-A0A6V7RMD6-F1
#
_entry.id   AF-A0A6V7RMD6-F1
#
_cell.length_a   1.000
_cell.length_b   1.000
_cell.length_c   1.000
_cell.angle_alpha   90.00
_cell.angle_beta   90.00
_cell.angle_gamma   90.00
#
_symmetry.space_group_name_H-M   'P 1'
#
loop_
_entity.id
_entity.type
_entity.pdbx_description
1 polymer ?
#
loop_
_entity_poly.entity_id
_entity_poly.type
_entity_poly.pdbx_seq_one_letter_code
_entity_poly.pdbx_strand_id
1 'polypeptide(L)'
;MFNPLILLNTADVGNVQGRLTFFGRLYGLDTNPEKGMWYLLITIFVLCAIVYHLGFAKKLKLWKHLIIYFFMFIGVIFLTFFGAFYPVAECLIVIALVLAGYRYRLHKERKAGKFQTANKPPEQ
;
A
#
# COMPACT_ATOMS: atom_id res chain seq x y z
N MET A 1 -42.94 -2.35 7.37
CA MET A 1 -42.85 -1.11 8.17
C MET A 1 -41.39 -0.71 8.27
N PHE A 2 -40.98 0.34 7.54
CA PHE A 2 -39.63 0.89 7.63
C PHE A 2 -39.55 1.68 8.95
N ASN A 3 -38.67 1.29 9.88
CA ASN A 3 -38.59 1.92 11.19
C ASN A 3 -37.63 3.11 11.13
N PRO A 4 -38.10 4.37 11.18
CA PRO A 4 -37.24 5.55 11.03
C PRO A 4 -36.24 5.71 12.18
N LEU A 5 -36.40 5.00 13.30
CA LEU A 5 -35.45 4.97 14.41
C LEU A 5 -34.10 4.31 14.07
N ILE A 6 -34.01 3.49 13.00
CA ILE A 6 -32.72 2.98 12.53
C ILE A 6 -31.82 4.11 11.99
N LEU A 7 -32.41 5.14 11.37
CA LEU A 7 -31.66 6.30 10.87
C LEU A 7 -31.18 7.23 11.99
N LEU A 8 -31.86 7.21 13.14
CA LEU A 8 -31.49 8.00 14.32
C LEU A 8 -30.36 7.35 15.12
N ASN A 9 -30.23 6.02 15.12
CA ASN A 9 -29.09 5.32 15.74
C ASN A 9 -27.81 5.44 14.90
N THR A 10 -27.94 5.70 13.60
CA THR A 10 -26.82 6.10 12.73
C THR A 10 -26.58 7.61 12.73
N ALA A 11 -27.01 8.33 13.77
CA ALA A 11 -26.72 9.74 13.96
C ALA A 11 -25.46 10.01 14.82
N ASP A 12 -24.56 9.05 14.99
CA ASP A 12 -23.18 9.31 15.48
C ASP A 12 -22.27 9.94 14.38
N VAL A 13 -22.87 10.69 13.44
CA VAL A 13 -22.15 11.42 12.38
C VAL A 13 -21.60 12.76 12.91
N GLY A 14 -21.39 12.86 14.22
CA GLY A 14 -20.95 14.06 14.94
C GLY A 14 -19.59 13.91 15.63
N ASN A 15 -18.94 12.74 15.54
CA ASN A 15 -17.61 12.56 16.11
C ASN A 15 -16.54 13.08 15.14
N VAL A 16 -15.79 14.10 15.53
CA VAL A 16 -14.53 14.48 14.86
C VAL A 16 -13.58 13.26 14.77
N GLN A 17 -13.73 12.31 15.70
CA GLN A 17 -13.13 10.96 15.69
C GLN A 17 -13.46 10.09 14.46
N GLY A 18 -14.51 10.40 13.69
CA GLY A 18 -14.94 9.65 12.51
C GLY A 18 -14.40 10.20 11.17
N ARG A 19 -13.73 11.36 11.20
CA ARG A 19 -13.06 11.94 10.01
C ARG A 19 -11.61 11.49 9.87
N LEU A 20 -11.03 10.94 10.94
CA LEU A 20 -9.65 10.45 10.95
C LEU A 20 -9.58 9.10 10.25
N THR A 21 -8.58 8.93 9.41
CA THR A 21 -8.25 7.65 8.75
C THR A 21 -7.97 6.58 9.81
N PHE A 22 -8.11 5.30 9.48
CA PHE A 22 -7.88 4.20 10.44
C PHE A 22 -6.49 4.31 11.08
N PHE A 23 -5.48 4.63 10.27
CA PHE A 23 -4.14 4.91 10.76
C PHE A 23 -4.04 6.23 11.52
N GLY A 24 -4.82 7.25 11.14
CA GLY A 24 -4.87 8.51 11.87
C GLY A 24 -5.36 8.35 13.31
N ARG A 25 -6.32 7.44 13.52
CA ARG A 25 -6.83 7.06 14.84
C ARG A 25 -5.87 6.13 15.59
N LEU A 26 -5.21 5.21 14.89
CA LEU A 26 -4.21 4.29 15.47
C LEU A 26 -2.99 5.04 16.04
N TYR A 27 -2.57 6.12 15.37
CA TYR A 27 -1.41 6.92 15.77
C TYR A 27 -1.74 8.09 16.69
N GLY A 28 -3.00 8.24 17.12
CA GLY A 28 -3.40 9.26 18.08
C GLY A 28 -3.23 10.70 17.58
N LEU A 29 -3.59 10.97 16.32
CA LEU A 29 -3.57 12.35 15.78
C LEU A 29 -4.49 13.30 16.58
N ASP A 30 -5.45 12.76 17.33
CA ASP A 30 -6.38 13.48 18.19
C ASP A 30 -5.76 13.92 19.53
N THR A 31 -4.83 13.13 20.08
CA THR A 31 -4.22 13.37 21.39
C THR A 31 -2.90 14.13 21.27
N ASN A 32 -2.06 13.81 20.28
CA ASN A 32 -0.80 14.51 20.02
C ASN A 32 -0.56 14.58 18.50
N PRO A 33 -1.16 15.57 17.80
CA PRO A 33 -1.11 15.65 16.33
C PRO A 33 0.32 15.71 15.78
N GLU A 34 1.24 16.33 16.52
CA GLU A 34 2.66 16.42 16.14
C GLU A 34 3.31 15.05 16.01
N LYS A 35 3.16 14.18 17.02
CA LYS A 35 3.73 12.82 17.01
C LYS A 35 2.98 11.92 16.03
N GLY A 36 1.66 12.04 15.98
CA GLY A 36 0.81 11.26 15.07
C GLY A 36 1.19 11.47 13.61
N MET A 37 1.41 12.72 13.19
CA MET A 37 1.86 13.03 11.83
C MET A 37 3.22 12.40 11.49
N TRP A 38 4.18 12.40 12.42
CA TRP A 38 5.49 11.76 12.21
C TRP A 38 5.35 10.25 11.97
N TYR A 39 4.55 9.55 12.78
CA TYR A 39 4.29 8.12 12.58
C TYR A 39 3.54 7.83 11.28
N LEU A 40 2.59 8.69 10.91
CA LEU A 40 1.83 8.57 9.66
C LEU A 40 2.75 8.78 8.43
N LEU A 41 3.62 9.79 8.47
CA LEU A 41 4.65 10.04 7.45
C LEU A 41 5.57 8.83 7.28
N ILE A 42 6.11 8.29 8.38
CA ILE A 42 6.99 7.11 8.35
C ILE A 42 6.25 5.90 7.77
N THR A 43 4.99 5.68 8.17
CA THR A 43 4.17 4.56 7.69
C THR A 43 3.92 4.66 6.19
N ILE A 44 3.49 5.82 5.71
CA ILE A 44 3.25 6.06 4.29
C ILE A 44 4.55 5.90 3.49
N PHE A 45 5.67 6.42 4.00
CA PHE A 45 6.98 6.26 3.35
C PHE A 45 7.36 4.79 3.19
N VAL A 46 7.24 3.99 4.27
CA VAL A 46 7.56 2.56 4.24
C VAL A 46 6.62 1.78 3.33
N LEU A 47 5.30 2.00 3.42
CA LEU A 47 4.33 1.36 2.53
C LEU A 47 4.59 1.72 1.06
N CYS A 48 4.88 2.99 0.78
CA CYS A 48 5.14 3.45 -0.59
C CYS A 48 6.44 2.83 -1.13
N ALA A 49 7.48 2.69 -0.30
CA ALA A 49 8.70 1.97 -0.65
C ALA A 49 8.42 0.49 -0.93
N ILE A 50 7.61 -0.19 -0.11
CA ILE A 50 7.21 -1.59 -0.33
C ILE A 50 6.44 -1.74 -1.65
N VAL A 51 5.43 -0.89 -1.89
CA VAL A 51 4.64 -0.88 -3.13
C VAL A 51 5.52 -0.62 -4.33
N TYR A 52 6.46 0.33 -4.23
CA TYR A 52 7.43 0.59 -5.29
C TYR A 52 8.28 -0.66 -5.57
N HIS A 53 8.81 -1.30 -4.53
CA HIS A 53 9.66 -2.47 -4.66
C HIS A 53 8.92 -3.72 -5.19
N LEU A 54 7.62 -3.86 -4.86
CA LEU A 54 6.74 -4.92 -5.37
C LEU A 54 6.24 -4.66 -6.79
N GLY A 55 5.83 -3.43 -7.08
CA GLY A 55 5.29 -3.00 -8.38
C GLY A 55 6.35 -2.93 -9.46
N PHE A 56 7.54 -2.47 -9.12
CA PHE A 56 8.68 -2.48 -10.03
C PHE A 56 9.50 -3.76 -9.82
N ALA A 57 8.98 -4.89 -10.34
CA ALA A 57 9.72 -6.14 -10.53
C ALA A 57 10.87 -6.03 -11.56
N LYS A 58 11.52 -4.87 -11.68
CA LYS A 58 12.46 -4.57 -12.76
C LYS A 58 13.85 -4.35 -12.18
N LYS A 59 14.85 -5.13 -12.65
CA LYS A 59 16.27 -4.88 -12.37
C LYS A 59 16.63 -3.51 -12.94
N LEU A 60 16.81 -2.52 -12.09
CA LEU A 60 17.12 -1.16 -12.52
C LEU A 60 18.62 -0.90 -12.36
N LYS A 61 19.25 -0.54 -13.49
CA LYS A 61 20.62 0.00 -13.58
C LYS A 61 20.78 1.12 -12.53
N LEU A 62 21.89 1.15 -11.78
CA LEU A 62 22.11 2.05 -10.62
C LEU A 62 21.66 3.51 -10.83
N TRP A 63 21.92 4.08 -12.01
CA TRP A 63 21.49 5.45 -12.36
C TRP A 63 19.98 5.69 -12.31
N LYS A 64 19.16 4.66 -12.62
CA LYS A 64 17.70 4.76 -12.56
C LYS A 64 17.17 4.64 -11.13
N HIS A 65 17.96 4.12 -10.19
CA HIS A 65 17.55 4.06 -8.79
C HIS A 65 17.47 5.47 -8.18
N LEU A 66 18.40 6.35 -8.56
CA LEU A 66 18.45 7.73 -8.04
C LEU A 66 17.23 8.55 -8.46
N ILE A 67 16.85 8.52 -9.75
CA ILE A 67 15.67 9.26 -10.24
C ILE A 67 14.39 8.78 -9.56
N ILE A 68 14.27 7.48 -9.35
CA ILE A 68 13.12 6.87 -8.68
C ILE A 68 13.04 7.26 -7.22
N TYR A 69 14.17 7.29 -6.50
CA TYR A 69 14.17 7.67 -5.09
C TYR A 69 13.76 9.13 -4.93
N PHE A 70 14.15 9.98 -5.88
CA PHE A 70 13.73 11.39 -5.95
C PHE A 70 12.21 11.53 -6.17
N PHE A 71 11.66 10.81 -7.16
CA PHE A 71 10.21 10.79 -7.40
C PHE A 71 9.44 10.19 -6.23
N MET A 72 9.97 9.17 -5.55
CA MET A 72 9.37 8.55 -4.38
C MET A 72 9.32 9.53 -3.20
N PHE A 73 10.41 10.28 -2.97
CA PHE A 73 10.47 11.29 -1.92
C PHE A 73 9.44 12.40 -2.13
N ILE A 74 9.35 12.93 -3.36
CA ILE A 74 8.33 13.90 -3.74
C ILE A 74 6.92 13.32 -3.56
N GLY A 75 6.70 12.09 -4.04
CA GLY A 75 5.42 11.40 -3.91
C GLY A 75 4.98 11.28 -2.46
N VAL A 76 5.87 10.88 -1.55
CA VAL A 76 5.56 10.75 -0.11
C VAL A 76 5.20 12.08 0.55
N ILE A 77 5.83 13.19 0.16
CA ILE A 77 5.48 14.52 0.69
C ILE A 77 4.04 14.87 0.32
N PHE A 78 3.65 14.68 -0.94
CA PHE A 78 2.25 14.84 -1.37
C PHE A 78 1.32 13.85 -0.66
N LEU A 79 1.74 12.59 -0.55
CA LEU A 79 0.94 11.51 0.01
C LEU A 79 0.69 11.68 1.51
N THR A 80 1.62 12.30 2.24
CA THR A 80 1.47 12.61 3.67
C THR A 80 0.46 13.73 3.88
N PHE A 81 0.50 14.75 3.01
CA PHE A 81 -0.51 15.83 3.02
C PHE A 81 -1.92 15.27 2.77
N PHE A 82 -2.07 14.36 1.81
CA PHE A 82 -3.33 13.67 1.58
C PHE A 82 -3.66 12.63 2.65
N GLY A 83 -2.67 11.96 3.25
CA GLY A 83 -2.84 10.90 4.24
C GLY A 83 -3.43 11.36 5.57
N ALA A 84 -3.29 12.65 5.89
CA ALA A 84 -3.95 13.27 7.05
C ALA A 84 -5.48 13.37 6.87
N PHE A 85 -5.95 13.51 5.62
CA PHE A 85 -7.37 13.75 5.30
C PHE A 85 -8.05 12.59 4.57
N TYR A 86 -7.30 11.70 3.94
CA TYR A 86 -7.78 10.63 3.06
C TYR A 86 -7.13 9.30 3.45
N PRO A 87 -7.85 8.16 3.42
CA PRO A 87 -7.37 6.84 3.84
C PRO A 87 -6.36 6.23 2.85
N VAL A 88 -5.28 6.95 2.58
CA VAL A 88 -4.25 6.62 1.59
C VAL A 88 -3.40 5.44 2.03
N ALA A 89 -3.08 5.35 3.32
CA ALA A 89 -2.29 4.23 3.86
C ALA A 89 -3.04 2.90 3.68
N GLU A 90 -4.35 2.89 3.93
CA GLU A 90 -5.24 1.75 3.71
C GLU A 90 -5.26 1.35 2.23
N CYS A 91 -5.38 2.33 1.32
CA CYS A 91 -5.29 2.06 -0.12
C CYS A 91 -3.93 1.45 -0.51
N LEU A 92 -2.82 1.94 0.05
CA LEU A 92 -1.49 1.39 -0.23
C LEU A 92 -1.37 -0.07 0.25
N ILE A 93 -1.97 -0.43 1.38
CA ILE A 93 -1.99 -1.82 1.87
C ILE A 93 -2.78 -2.71 0.91
N VAL A 94 -3.96 -2.28 0.47
CA VAL A 94 -4.77 -3.04 -0.48
C VAL A 94 -4.02 -3.26 -1.79
N ILE A 95 -3.38 -2.21 -2.31
CA ILE A 95 -2.54 -2.28 -3.51
C ILE A 95 -1.39 -3.27 -3.30
N ALA A 96 -0.63 -3.13 -2.20
CA ALA A 96 0.48 -4.03 -1.90
C ALA A 96 0.02 -5.49 -1.82
N LEU A 97 -1.12 -5.76 -1.19
CA LEU A 97 -1.69 -7.09 -1.04
C LEU A 97 -2.13 -7.69 -2.38
N VAL A 98 -2.80 -6.89 -3.22
CA VAL A 98 -3.20 -7.29 -4.58
C VAL A 98 -1.96 -7.62 -5.44
N LEU A 99 -0.94 -6.76 -5.41
CA LEU A 99 0.32 -7.01 -6.14
C LEU A 99 1.08 -8.22 -5.60
N ALA A 100 1.11 -8.41 -4.28
CA ALA A 100 1.73 -9.58 -3.66
C ALA A 100 1.04 -10.88 -4.12
N GLY A 101 -0.30 -10.91 -4.11
CA GLY A 101 -1.09 -12.02 -4.61
C GLY A 101 -0.84 -12.30 -6.10
N TYR A 102 -0.86 -11.25 -6.93
CA TYR A 102 -0.57 -11.37 -8.36
C TYR A 102 0.84 -11.92 -8.61
N ARG A 103 1.84 -11.39 -7.90
CA ARG A 103 3.24 -11.78 -8.04
C ARG A 103 3.47 -13.23 -7.62
N TYR A 104 2.80 -13.68 -6.55
CA TYR A 104 2.86 -15.07 -6.12
C TYR A 104 2.37 -16.03 -7.23
N ARG A 105 1.27 -15.69 -7.90
CA ARG A 105 0.75 -16.50 -9.02
C ARG A 105 1.71 -16.52 -10.21
N LEU A 106 2.27 -15.37 -10.59
CA LEU A 106 3.19 -15.27 -11.72
C LEU A 106 4.50 -16.05 -11.52
N HIS A 107 5.04 -16.06 -10.31
CA HIS A 107 6.23 -16.87 -10.00
C HIS A 107 5.96 -18.38 -10.07
N LYS A 108 4.73 -18.80 -9.75
CA LYS A 108 4.29 -20.20 -9.87
C LYS A 108 4.16 -20.61 -11.34
N GLU A 109 3.59 -19.76 -12.20
CA GLU A 109 3.47 -20.00 -13.65
C GLU A 109 4.85 -20.05 -14.33
N ARG A 110 5.79 -19.17 -13.95
CA ARG A 110 7.17 -19.21 -14.48
C ARG A 110 7.97 -20.44 -14.04
N LYS A 111 7.64 -21.05 -12.90
CA LYS A 111 8.24 -22.32 -12.47
C LYS A 111 7.55 -23.55 -13.08
N ALA A 112 6.27 -23.44 -13.41
CA ALA A 112 5.51 -24.49 -14.10
C ALA A 112 5.89 -24.65 -15.58
N GLY A 113 6.46 -23.62 -16.21
CA GLY A 113 6.96 -23.66 -17.59
C GLY A 113 8.38 -24.20 -17.77
N LYS A 114 8.86 -25.13 -16.94
CA LYS A 114 10.11 -25.86 -17.23
C LYS A 114 9.86 -26.89 -18.33
N PHE A 115 9.95 -26.45 -19.58
CA PHE A 115 10.26 -27.30 -20.73
C PHE A 115 11.70 -27.83 -20.60
N GLN A 116 11.95 -28.81 -19.74
CA GLN A 116 13.19 -29.59 -19.76
C GLN A 116 12.92 -31.02 -19.29
N THR A 117 12.46 -31.89 -20.19
CA THR A 117 12.75 -33.35 -20.23
C THR A 117 12.22 -33.98 -21.53
N ALA A 118 12.40 -33.37 -22.70
CA ALA A 118 12.03 -34.01 -23.97
C ALA A 118 12.97 -33.71 -25.14
N ASN A 119 14.18 -33.21 -24.87
CA ASN A 119 15.22 -33.15 -25.90
C ASN A 119 16.58 -33.41 -25.25
N LYS A 120 16.77 -34.67 -24.83
CA LYS A 120 18.11 -35.25 -24.74
C LYS A 120 18.14 -36.29 -25.87
N PRO A 121 18.94 -36.08 -26.93
CA PRO A 121 19.21 -37.16 -27.87
C PRO A 121 19.82 -38.31 -27.07
N PRO A 122 19.39 -39.58 -27.30
CA PRO A 122 20.12 -40.70 -26.72
C PRO A 122 21.58 -40.59 -27.16
N GLU A 123 22.48 -40.49 -26.18
CA GLU A 123 23.88 -40.77 -26.41
C GLU A 123 24.00 -42.26 -26.75
N GLN A 124 24.53 -42.50 -27.94
CA GLN A 124 25.02 -43.77 -28.50
C GLN A 124 23.97 -44.66 -29.16
#